data_AF-A0A954XG35-F1
#
_entry.id   AF-A0A954XG35-F1
#
_cell.length_a   1.000
_cell.length_b   1.000
_cell.length_c   1.000
_cell.angle_alpha   90.00
_cell.angle_beta   90.00
_cell.angle_gamma   90.00
#
_symmetry.space_group_name_H-M   'P 1'
#
loop_
_entity.id
_entity.type
_entity.pdbx_description
1 polymer ?
#
loop_
_entity_poly.entity_id
_entity_poly.type
_entity_poly.pdbx_seq_one_letter_code
_entity_poly.pdbx_strand_id
1 'polypeptide(L)'
;YDARLPLDAQPRELLLDRSLRDFVPARHRSGKTAVVGHTSQKNGQVLDLGYLICLDTNCAKGGWLTACEFPSGRTWQVDIDGRRRG
;
A
#
# COMPACT_ATOMS: atom_id res chain seq x y z
N TYR A 1 -3.59 5.55 -8.91
CA TYR A 1 -3.84 7.00 -9.06
C TYR A 1 -3.04 7.55 -10.25
N ASP A 2 -3.53 8.59 -10.92
CA ASP A 2 -2.76 9.46 -11.81
C ASP A 2 -2.09 10.55 -10.96
N ALA A 3 -0.77 10.65 -11.06
CA ALA A 3 0.02 11.58 -10.27
C ALA A 3 -0.27 13.06 -10.54
N ARG A 4 -0.87 13.40 -11.68
CA ARG A 4 -1.11 14.77 -12.16
C ARG A 4 -2.51 15.29 -11.86
N LEU A 5 -3.45 14.39 -11.54
CA LEU A 5 -4.81 14.77 -11.17
C LEU A 5 -4.90 15.01 -9.66
N PRO A 6 -5.78 15.91 -9.18
CA PRO A 6 -6.10 15.97 -7.76
C PRO A 6 -6.78 14.66 -7.30
N LEU A 7 -6.81 14.41 -5.99
CA LEU A 7 -7.25 13.13 -5.44
C LEU A 7 -8.74 12.84 -5.66
N ASP A 8 -9.57 13.87 -5.73
CA ASP A 8 -11.01 13.84 -5.99
C ASP A 8 -11.35 13.71 -7.49
N ALA A 9 -10.38 13.84 -8.39
CA ALA A 9 -10.55 13.69 -9.84
C ALA A 9 -9.92 12.39 -10.38
N GLN A 10 -9.58 11.45 -9.49
CA GLN A 10 -8.93 10.20 -9.88
C GLN A 10 -9.91 9.27 -10.62
N PRO A 11 -9.53 8.71 -11.78
CA PRO A 11 -10.34 7.69 -12.45
C PRO A 11 -10.55 6.47 -11.55
N ARG A 12 -11.79 6.00 -11.44
CA ARG A 12 -12.19 4.91 -10.53
C ARG A 12 -11.39 3.63 -10.80
N GLU A 13 -11.15 3.32 -12.07
CA GLU A 13 -10.42 2.14 -12.53
C GLU A 13 -8.96 2.15 -12.03
N LEU A 14 -8.35 3.34 -11.93
CA LEU A 14 -6.99 3.50 -11.39
C LEU A 14 -6.92 3.37 -9.86
N LEU A 15 -8.07 3.46 -9.17
CA LEU A 15 -8.14 3.33 -7.71
C LEU A 15 -8.43 1.91 -7.25
N LEU A 16 -9.13 1.11 -8.06
CA LEU A 16 -9.64 -0.20 -7.64
C LEU A 16 -8.84 -1.38 -8.21
N ASP A 17 -8.47 -1.33 -9.49
CA ASP A 17 -8.14 -2.56 -10.24
C ASP A 17 -6.72 -2.58 -10.80
N ARG A 18 -5.93 -1.52 -10.59
CA ARG A 18 -4.54 -1.48 -11.06
C ARG A 18 -3.55 -1.99 -10.01
N SER A 19 -2.90 -3.10 -10.33
CA SER A 19 -1.77 -3.64 -9.58
C SER A 19 -0.49 -2.82 -9.82
N LEU A 20 0.30 -2.63 -8.77
CA LEU A 20 1.63 -2.00 -8.83
C LEU A 20 2.63 -2.83 -9.63
N ARG A 21 2.34 -4.11 -9.92
CA ARG A 21 3.16 -4.93 -10.82
C ARG A 21 3.02 -4.52 -12.28
N ASP A 22 1.86 -3.96 -12.65
CA ASP A 22 1.57 -3.54 -14.01
C ASP A 22 1.92 -2.06 -14.21
N PHE A 23 1.74 -1.25 -13.16
CA PHE A 23 2.03 0.17 -13.20
C PHE A 23 2.30 0.74 -11.80
N VAL A 24 3.48 1.32 -11.61
CA VAL A 24 3.81 2.11 -10.43
C VAL A 24 3.62 3.59 -10.77
N PRO A 25 2.69 4.32 -10.12
CA PRO A 25 2.52 5.74 -10.38
C PRO A 25 3.75 6.54 -9.93
N ALA A 26 3.98 7.70 -10.55
CA ALA A 26 4.93 8.69 -10.06
C ALA A 26 4.40 9.36 -8.77
N ARG A 27 5.27 10.12 -8.08
CA ARG A 27 4.86 10.92 -6.90
C ARG A 27 3.69 11.84 -7.24
N HIS A 28 2.62 11.74 -6.46
CA HIS A 28 1.43 12.57 -6.64
C HIS A 28 1.74 14.06 -6.50
N ARG A 29 1.07 14.91 -7.28
CA ARG A 29 1.26 16.37 -7.33
C ARG A 29 1.09 17.10 -6.00
N SER A 30 0.41 16.49 -5.04
CA SER A 30 0.25 17.06 -3.69
C SER A 30 1.53 16.98 -2.85
N GLY A 31 2.54 16.22 -3.29
CA GLY A 31 3.76 15.94 -2.53
C GLY A 31 3.57 14.96 -1.37
N LYS A 32 2.33 14.58 -1.03
CA LYS A 32 2.02 13.63 0.04
C LYS A 32 2.38 12.20 -0.35
N THR A 33 2.67 11.37 0.65
CA THR A 33 2.86 9.93 0.49
C THR A 33 1.52 9.23 0.24
N ALA A 34 1.45 8.42 -0.82
CA ALA A 34 0.28 7.59 -1.10
C ALA A 34 0.37 6.25 -0.34
N VAL A 35 -0.64 5.95 0.49
CA VAL A 35 -0.75 4.64 1.16
C VAL A 35 -1.80 3.82 0.41
N VAL A 36 -1.41 2.65 -0.08
CA VAL A 36 -2.23 1.82 -1.00
C VAL A 36 -2.24 0.35 -0.60
N GLY A 37 -3.14 -0.43 -1.20
CA GLY A 37 -3.26 -1.88 -1.03
C GLY A 37 -3.37 -2.61 -2.38
N HIS A 38 -4.15 -3.70 -2.40
CA HIS A 38 -4.50 -4.52 -3.58
C HIS A 38 -3.35 -5.33 -4.23
N THR A 39 -2.12 -4.79 -4.24
CA THR A 39 -0.98 -5.48 -4.82
C THR A 39 -0.23 -6.29 -3.77
N SER A 40 -0.60 -7.56 -3.64
CA SER A 40 -0.10 -8.39 -2.54
C SER A 40 1.42 -8.58 -2.57
N GLN A 41 2.08 -8.14 -1.51
CA GLN A 41 3.50 -8.36 -1.21
C GLN A 41 3.64 -9.74 -0.55
N LYS A 42 3.92 -10.75 -1.37
CA LYS A 42 3.92 -12.16 -0.94
C LYS A 42 5.07 -12.55 0.00
N ASN A 43 6.13 -11.75 0.05
CA ASN A 43 7.21 -11.86 1.05
C ASN A 43 6.77 -11.34 2.44
N GLY A 44 5.55 -10.82 2.54
CA GLY A 44 4.98 -10.21 3.72
C GLY A 44 5.58 -8.85 4.06
N GLN A 45 6.53 -8.32 3.29
CA GLN A 45 7.16 -7.03 3.59
C GLN A 45 6.32 -5.88 3.03
N VAL A 46 6.29 -4.76 3.73
CA VAL A 46 5.74 -3.51 3.19
C VAL A 46 6.61 -3.04 2.04
N LEU A 47 6.00 -2.69 0.92
CA LEU A 47 6.69 -2.01 -0.17
C LEU A 47 6.70 -0.51 0.12
N ASP A 48 7.88 0.06 0.32
CA ASP A 48 8.06 1.50 0.51
C ASP A 48 8.99 2.06 -0.58
N LEU A 49 8.46 3.00 -1.38
CA LEU A 49 9.18 3.70 -2.44
C LEU A 49 9.52 5.15 -2.08
N GLY A 50 9.36 5.57 -0.82
CA GLY A 50 9.60 6.93 -0.32
C GLY A 50 8.53 7.96 -0.70
N TYR A 51 7.55 7.57 -1.52
CA TYR A 51 6.40 8.40 -1.90
C TYR A 51 5.11 7.59 -2.08
N LEU A 52 5.23 6.27 -2.07
CA LEU A 52 4.17 5.30 -2.16
C LEU A 52 4.50 4.15 -1.22
N ILE A 53 3.55 3.79 -0.37
CA ILE A 53 3.66 2.69 0.59
C ILE A 53 2.51 1.72 0.31
N CYS A 54 2.83 0.45 0.00
CA CYS A 54 1.83 -0.61 -0.14
C CYS A 54 1.80 -1.49 1.12
N LEU A 55 0.65 -1.51 1.79
CA LEU A 55 0.43 -2.28 3.03
C LEU A 55 -0.24 -3.65 2.79
N ASP A 56 -0.56 -4.00 1.53
CA ASP A 56 -1.11 -5.32 1.22
C ASP A 56 -0.03 -6.40 1.34
N THR A 57 0.11 -6.96 2.53
CA THR A 57 1.04 -8.06 2.84
C THR A 57 0.35 -9.42 2.78
N ASN A 58 -0.63 -9.56 1.88
CA ASN A 58 -1.30 -10.80 1.52
C ASN A 58 -2.17 -11.43 2.63
N CYS A 59 -2.76 -10.62 3.53
CA CYS A 59 -3.59 -11.09 4.65
C CYS A 59 -4.65 -12.12 4.23
N ALA A 60 -5.36 -11.86 3.12
CA ALA A 60 -6.47 -12.70 2.67
C ALA A 60 -6.05 -14.10 2.19
N LYS A 61 -4.74 -14.35 1.99
CA LYS A 61 -4.21 -15.65 1.52
C LYS A 61 -3.14 -16.19 2.47
N GLY A 62 -3.33 -15.97 3.78
CA GLY A 62 -2.44 -16.48 4.82
C GLY A 62 -1.15 -15.68 5.04
N GLY A 63 -1.07 -14.47 4.48
CA GLY A 63 -0.02 -13.49 4.82
C GLY A 63 -0.37 -12.73 6.09
N TRP A 64 0.00 -11.45 6.12
CA TRP A 64 -0.14 -10.59 7.29
C TRP A 64 -1.16 -9.48 7.06
N LEU A 65 -1.92 -9.12 8.10
CA LEU A 65 -2.60 -7.83 8.18
C LEU A 65 -1.60 -6.80 8.70
N THR A 66 -1.40 -5.69 7.98
CA THR A 66 -0.42 -4.67 8.33
C THR A 66 -1.06 -3.35 8.71
N ALA A 67 -0.65 -2.80 9.85
CA ALA A 67 -0.88 -1.42 10.24
C ALA A 67 0.43 -0.63 10.16
N CYS A 68 0.34 0.66 9.80
CA CYS A 68 1.47 1.60 9.76
C CYS A 68 1.08 2.91 10.46
N GLU A 69 1.91 3.39 11.37
CA GLU A 69 1.77 4.66 12.07
C GLU A 69 2.60 5.74 11.38
N PHE A 70 2.02 6.94 11.27
CA PHE A 70 2.70 8.12 10.75
C PHE A 70 2.83 9.20 11.84
N PRO A 71 3.92 10.00 11.85
CA PRO A 71 4.98 10.03 10.84
C PRO A 71 6.12 9.01 11.06
N SER A 72 6.06 8.21 12.13
CA SER A 72 7.16 7.31 12.54
C SER A 72 7.52 6.24 11.51
N GLY A 73 6.58 5.86 10.64
CA GLY A 73 6.74 4.74 9.71
C GLY A 73 6.73 3.38 10.40
N ARG A 74 6.38 3.32 11.70
CA ARG A 74 6.36 2.09 12.47
C ARG A 74 5.26 1.18 11.95
N THR A 75 5.59 -0.09 11.72
CA THR A 75 4.64 -1.09 11.24
C THR A 75 4.37 -2.18 12.27
N TRP A 76 3.15 -2.69 12.25
CA TRP A 76 2.74 -3.88 13.00
C TRP A 76 2.09 -4.84 12.04
N GLN A 77 2.39 -6.13 12.21
CA GLN A 77 1.85 -7.19 11.37
C GLN A 77 1.31 -8.31 12.25
N VAL A 78 0.12 -8.81 11.93
CA VAL A 78 -0.50 -9.96 12.59
C VAL A 78 -0.96 -10.99 11.56
N ASP A 79 -0.76 -12.28 11.87
CA ASP A 79 -1.26 -13.39 11.05
C ASP A 79 -2.74 -13.68 11.36
N ILE A 80 -3.32 -14.68 10.67
CA ILE A 80 -4.72 -15.07 10.84
C ILE A 80 -5.05 -15.65 12.23
N ASP A 81 -4.04 -16.15 12.93
CA ASP A 81 -4.17 -16.68 14.29
C ASP A 81 -3.90 -15.60 15.37
N GLY A 82 -3.65 -14.35 14.95
CA GLY A 82 -3.36 -13.23 15.83
C GLY A 82 -1.91 -13.17 16.33
N ARG A 83 -0.98 -13.95 15.76
CA ARG A 83 0.44 -13.87 16.14
C ARG A 83 1.06 -12.64 15.51
N ARG A 84 1.79 -11.88 16.32
CA ARG A 84 2.51 -10.69 15.85
C ARG A 84 3.82 -11.08 15.18
N ARG A 85 4.15 -10.43 14.06
CA ARG A 85 5.49 -10.51 13.46
C ARG A 85 6.50 -9.75 14.32
N GLY A 86 7.59 -10.44 14.68
CA GLY A 86 8.73 -9.89 15.41
C GLY A 86 9.60 -9.00 14.54
#